data_AF-A0A1H3AIL2-F1
#
_entry.id   AF-A0A1H3AIL2-F1
#
_cell.length_a   1.000
_cell.length_b   1.000
_cell.length_c   1.000
_cell.angle_alpha   90.00
_cell.angle_beta   90.00
_cell.angle_gamma   90.00
#
_symmetry.space_group_name_H-M   'P 1'
#
loop_
_entity.id
_entity.type
_entity.pdbx_description
1 polymer ?
#
loop_
_entity_poly.entity_id
_entity_poly.type
_entity_poly.pdbx_seq_one_letter_code
_entity_poly.pdbx_strand_id
1 'polypeptide(L)' 'MRWQIELFFKWIKQNLKIKRFLGTSKNAVLIQVTVAIIAYLLVRLVQQS' A
#
# COMPACT_ATOMS: atom_id res chain seq x y z
N MET A 1 -8.46 1.45 -14.60
CA MET A 1 -7.06 1.69 -14.16
C MET A 1 -6.95 2.74 -13.05
N ARG A 2 -7.56 3.94 -13.14
CA ARG A 2 -7.54 4.94 -12.04
C ARG A 2 -8.23 4.46 -10.75
N TRP A 3 -9.34 3.75 -10.88
CA TRP A 3 -10.11 3.21 -9.75
C TRP A 3 -9.33 2.26 -8.85
N GLN A 4 -8.47 1.42 -9.43
CA GLN A 4 -7.68 0.44 -8.68
C GLN A 4 -6.60 1.13 -7.83
N ILE A 5 -6.05 2.23 -8.36
CA ILE A 5 -5.09 3.09 -7.66
C ILE A 5 -5.81 3.88 -6.54
N GLU A 6 -7.01 4.41 -6.79
CA GLU A 6 -7.81 5.06 -5.75
C GLU A 6 -8.23 4.10 -4.64
N LEU A 7 -8.66 2.88 -4.98
CA LEU A 7 -9.01 1.86 -3.99
C LEU A 7 -7.79 1.43 -3.18
N PHE A 8 -6.62 1.34 -3.81
CA PHE A 8 -5.34 1.08 -3.15
C PHE A 8 -4.96 2.19 -2.16
N PHE A 9 -5.02 3.47 -2.57
CA PHE A 9 -4.76 4.59 -1.67
C PHE A 9 -5.84 4.74 -0.57
N LYS A 10 -7.09 4.39 -0.87
CA LYS A 10 -8.19 4.37 0.11
C LYS A 10 -7.98 3.25 1.13
N TRP A 11 -7.60 2.06 0.69
CA TRP A 11 -7.29 0.92 1.54
C TRP A 11 -6.05 1.18 2.40
N ILE A 12 -5.00 1.78 1.85
CA ILE A 12 -3.81 2.25 2.60
C ILE A 12 -4.22 3.22 3.70
N LYS A 13 -5.01 4.24 3.36
CA LYS A 13 -5.49 5.25 4.32
C LYS A 13 -6.45 4.66 5.38
N GLN A 14 -7.13 3.56 5.08
CA GLN A 14 -8.05 2.90 6.02
C GLN A 14 -7.36 1.87 6.92
N ASN A 15 -6.44 1.06 6.37
CA ASN A 15 -5.74 0.01 7.12
C ASN A 15 -4.59 0.59 7.95
N LEU A 16 -3.89 1.58 7.41
CA LEU A 16 -3.10 2.45 8.24
C LEU A 16 -4.03 3.54 8.77
N LYS A 17 -4.66 3.29 9.92
CA LYS A 17 -5.15 4.36 10.81
C LYS A 17 -3.94 5.19 11.24
N ILE A 18 -3.40 6.02 10.33
CA ILE A 18 -2.30 6.94 10.59
C ILE A 18 -2.89 8.07 11.44
N LYS A 19 -3.05 7.80 12.73
CA LYS A 19 -3.31 8.86 13.71
C LYS A 19 -2.08 9.79 13.83
N ARG A 20 -0.91 9.29 13.39
CA ARG A 20 0.35 9.99 13.09
C ARG A 20 1.22 9.00 12.31
N PHE A 21 2.06 9.43 11.37
CA PHE A 21 3.09 8.56 10.78
C PHE A 21 3.80 7.86 11.95
N LEU A 22 3.75 6.52 12.05
CA LEU A 22 4.37 5.79 13.17
C LEU A 22 5.90 6.00 13.23
N GLY A 23 6.46 6.57 12.17
CA GLY A 23 7.65 7.41 12.20
C GLY A 23 7.80 8.04 10.84
N THR A 24 8.18 9.32 10.77
CA THR A 24 8.68 9.96 9.55
C THR A 24 10.12 9.49 9.25
N SER A 25 10.48 8.30 9.71
CA SER A 25 11.80 7.70 9.50
C SER A 25 11.82 7.05 8.13
N LYS A 26 12.90 7.29 7.39
CA LYS A 26 13.14 6.70 6.05
C LYS A 26 12.86 5.20 6.02
N ASN A 27 13.19 4.49 7.09
CA ASN A 27 12.98 3.04 7.20
C ASN A 27 11.50 2.64 7.23
N ALA A 28 10.65 3.42 7.91
CA ALA A 28 9.21 3.16 7.94
C ALA A 28 8.60 3.36 6.54
N VAL A 29 9.02 4.42 5.84
CA VAL A 29 8.60 4.69 4.46
C VAL A 29 9.04 3.57 3.51
N LEU A 30 10.28 3.10 3.64
CA LEU A 30 10.79 1.98 2.82
C LEU A 30 9.96 0.71 3.03
N ILE A 31 9.69 0.33 4.29
CA ILE A 31 8.87 -0.85 4.59
C ILE A 31 7.45 -0.70 4.03
N GLN A 32 6.83 0.49 4.17
CA GLN A 32 5.50 0.77 3.61
C GLN A 32 5.47 0.64 2.09
N VAL A 33 6.49 1.16 1.40
CA VAL A 33 6.62 1.05 -0.06
C VAL A 33 6.86 -0.40 -0.49
N THR A 34 7.70 -1.15 0.21
CA THR A 34 7.95 -2.56 -0.08
C THR A 34 6.67 -3.40 0.08
N VAL A 35 5.92 -3.22 1.17
CA VAL A 35 4.65 -3.93 1.38
C VAL A 35 3.62 -3.57 0.30
N ALA A 36 3.55 -2.30 -0.08
CA ALA A 36 2.71 -1.82 -1.18
C ALA A 36 3.01 -2.53 -2.51
N ILE A 37 4.30 -2.69 -2.85
CA ILE A 37 4.74 -3.37 -4.07
C ILE A 37 4.42 -4.86 -4.03
N ILE A 38 4.66 -5.54 -2.89
CA ILE A 38 4.36 -6.97 -2.71
C ILE A 38 2.85 -7.23 -2.85
N ALA A 39 2.01 -6.40 -2.22
CA ALA A 39 0.56 -6.52 -2.31
C ALA A 39 0.06 -6.32 -3.75
N TYR A 40 0.60 -5.33 -4.47
CA TYR A 40 0.28 -5.10 -5.88
C TYR A 40 0.67 -6.29 -6.76
N LEU A 41 1.86 -6.86 -6.53
CA LEU A 41 2.36 -8.01 -7.28
C LEU A 41 1.47 -9.24 -7.07
N LEU A 42 1.07 -9.53 -5.82
CA LEU A 42 0.18 -10.63 -5.49
C LEU A 42 -1.19 -10.50 -6.16
N VAL A 43 -1.80 -9.31 -6.11
CA VAL A 43 -3.07 -9.06 -6.78
C VAL A 43 -2.94 -9.22 -8.30
N ARG A 44 -1.84 -8.72 -8.89
CA ARG A 44 -1.54 -8.90 -10.32
C ARG A 44 -1.39 -10.37 -10.67
N LEU A 45 -0.70 -11.16 -9.85
CA LEU A 45 -0.50 -12.59 -10.08
C LEU A 45 -1.84 -13.35 -10.07
N VAL A 46 -2.68 -13.08 -9.06
CA VAL A 46 -4.02 -13.67 -8.94
C VAL A 46 -4.93 -13.24 -10.09
N GLN A 47 -4.84 -11.99 -10.54
CA GLN A 47 -5.64 -11.49 -11.66
C GLN A 47 -5.15 -11.97 -13.04
N GLN A 48 -3.89 -12.42 -13.14
CA GLN A 48 -3.33 -13.01 -14.37
C GLN A 48 -3.54 -14.53 -14.46
N SER A 49 -4.13 -15.14 -13.43
CA SER A 49 -4.46 -16.57 -13.37
C SER A 49 -5.88 -16.83 -13.88
#